data_AF-A0ABD0R1W1-F1
#
_entry.id   AF-A0ABD0R1W1-F1
#
_cell.length_a   1.000
_cell.length_b   1.000
_cell.length_c   1.000
_cell.angle_alpha   90.00
_cell.angle_beta   90.00
_cell.angle_gamma   90.00
#
_symmetry.space_group_name_H-M   'P 1'
#
loop_
_entity.id
_entity.type
_entity.pdbx_description
1 polymer ?
#
loop_
_entity_poly.entity_id
_entity_poly.type
_entity_poly.pdbx_seq_one_letter_code
_entity_poly.pdbx_strand_id
1 'polypeptide(L)' 'CDGITLEMIMEFATGASTVPPLGFPHHPQIEFLHQEGKMFPEANTCPVVLHLPIHT' A
#
# COMPACT_ATOMS: atom_id res chain seq x y z
N CYS A 1 10.62 -19.50 -6.15
CA CYS A 1 10.44 -18.19 -5.49
C CYS A 1 9.10 -17.67 -5.94
N ASP A 2 8.11 -17.70 -5.05
CA ASP A 2 6.80 -17.15 -5.39
C ASP A 2 6.93 -15.62 -5.52
N GLY A 3 6.31 -15.06 -6.56
CA GLY A 3 6.32 -13.62 -6.80
C GLY A 3 5.45 -12.87 -5.78
N ILE A 4 5.56 -11.54 -5.78
CA ILE A 4 4.66 -10.68 -5.01
C ILE A 4 3.22 -10.87 -5.52
N THR A 5 2.30 -11.19 -4.61
CA THR A 5 0.88 -11.34 -4.93
C THR A 5 0.09 -10.06 -4.58
N LEU A 6 -1.10 -9.93 -5.14
CA LEU A 6 -2.01 -8.84 -4.79
C LEU A 6 -2.43 -8.89 -3.31
N GLU A 7 -2.62 -10.09 -2.77
CA GLU A 7 -2.96 -10.29 -1.35
C GLU A 7 -1.88 -9.70 -0.43
N MET A 8 -0.60 -9.94 -0.73
CA MET A 8 0.51 -9.36 0.02
C MET A 8 0.53 -7.82 -0.04
N ILE A 9 0.21 -7.25 -1.21
CA ILE A 9 0.11 -5.79 -1.37
C ILE A 9 -1.08 -5.25 -0.57
N MET A 10 -2.22 -5.95 -0.56
CA MET A 10 -3.39 -5.58 0.23
C MET A 10 -3.11 -5.62 1.73
N GLU A 11 -2.48 -6.69 2.22
CA GLU A 11 -2.09 -6.80 3.63
C GLU A 11 -1.17 -5.65 4.03
N PHE A 12 -0.18 -5.34 3.20
CA PHE A 12 0.74 -4.22 3.45
C PHE A 12 0.03 -2.87 3.46
N ALA A 13 -0.78 -2.56 2.44
CA ALA A 13 -1.40 -1.25 2.27
C ALA A 13 -2.58 -1.00 3.22
N THR A 14 -3.29 -2.06 3.62
CA THR A 14 -4.59 -1.95 4.31
C THR A 14 -4.61 -2.62 5.68
N GLY A 15 -3.64 -3.50 5.97
CA GLY A 15 -3.65 -4.37 7.16
C GLY A 15 -4.61 -5.55 7.05
N ALA A 16 -5.27 -5.77 5.90
CA ALA A 16 -6.22 -6.85 5.68
C ALA A 16 -5.86 -7.69 4.43
N SER A 17 -5.99 -9.01 4.53
CA SER A 17 -5.73 -9.95 3.42
C SER A 17 -6.87 -10.03 2.41
N THR A 18 -8.04 -9.51 2.77
CA THR A 18 -9.23 -9.50 1.91
C THR A 18 -9.99 -8.19 2.12
N VAL A 19 -10.82 -7.81 1.14
CA VAL A 19 -11.71 -6.66 1.27
C VAL A 19 -12.75 -6.97 2.36
N PRO A 20 -12.94 -6.09 3.37
CA PRO A 20 -13.98 -6.29 4.37
C PRO A 20 -15.36 -6.42 3.74
N PRO A 21 -16.33 -7.11 4.37
CA PRO A 21 -17.68 -7.29 3.81
C PRO A 21 -18.41 -5.99 3.45
N LEU A 22 -18.11 -4.90 4.15
CA LEU A 22 -18.67 -3.57 3.90
C LEU A 22 -17.73 -2.66 3.09
N GLY A 23 -16.61 -3.18 2.60
CA GLY A 23 -15.52 -2.41 2.02
C GLY A 23 -14.66 -1.71 3.08
N PHE A 24 -13.63 -0.99 2.60
CA PHE A 24 -12.79 -0.17 3.46
C PHE A 24 -13.47 1.17 3.80
N PRO A 25 -13.25 1.72 5.01
CA PRO A 25 -13.87 2.97 5.44
C PRO A 25 -13.36 4.20 4.67
N HIS A 26 -12.16 4.10 4.09
CA HIS A 26 -11.55 5.14 3.27
C HIS A 26 -11.29 4.59 1.86
N HIS A 27 -11.39 5.47 0.86
CA HIS A 27 -11.01 5.12 -0.49
C HIS A 27 -9.48 4.94 -0.56
N PRO A 28 -8.96 3.82 -1.09
CA PRO A 28 -7.53 3.61 -1.23
C PRO A 28 -6.86 4.72 -2.05
N GLN A 29 -5.68 5.18 -1.61
CA GLN A 29 -4.91 6.20 -2.32
C GLN A 29 -3.48 5.72 -2.56
N ILE A 30 -2.90 6.20 -3.67
CA ILE A 30 -1.50 6.03 -4.00
C ILE A 30 -0.86 7.41 -4.03
N GLU A 31 0.18 7.60 -3.23
CA GLU A 31 0.96 8.83 -3.19
C GLU A 31 2.41 8.52 -3.55
N PHE A 32 3.10 9.48 -4.18
CA PHE A 32 4.50 9.31 -4.54
C PHE A 32 5.41 10.06 -3.57
N LEU A 33 6.42 9.36 -3.06
CA LEU A 33 7.47 9.95 -2.24
C LEU A 33 8.49 10.62 -3.16
N HIS A 34 8.47 11.95 -3.18
CA HIS A 34 9.38 12.77 -3.99
C HIS A 34 10.70 13.09 -3.26
N GLN A 35 10.91 12.55 -2.06
CA GLN A 35 12.12 12.74 -1.27
C GLN A 35 13.23 11.82 -1.78
N GLU A 36 14.43 12.37 -1.99
CA GLU A 36 15.61 11.57 -2.33
C GLU A 36 15.95 10.57 -1.21
N GLY A 37 16.44 9.39 -1.58
CA GLY A 37 16.86 8.35 -0.65
C GLY A 37 15.75 7.45 -0.10
N LYS A 38 14.49 7.65 -0.52
CA LYS A 38 13.41 6.70 -0.23
C LYS A 38 13.53 5.47 -1.14
N MET A 39 13.88 4.33 -0.55
CA MET A 39 14.11 3.08 -1.30
C MET A 39 12.92 2.12 -1.22
N PHE A 40 12.10 2.21 -0.17
CA PHE A 40 11.02 1.26 0.09
C PHE A 40 9.66 1.97 0.13
N PRO A 41 8.57 1.27 -0.22
CA PRO A 41 7.22 1.79 -0.04
C PRO A 41 6.87 1.93 1.44
N GLU A 42 5.95 2.84 1.74
CA GLU A 42 5.41 3.08 3.08
C GLU A 42 3.89 2.99 3.04
N ALA A 43 3.25 2.49 4.10
CA ALA A 43 1.80 2.35 4.16
C ALA A 43 1.22 2.98 5.41
N ASN A 44 0.19 3.80 5.22
CA ASN A 44 -0.72 4.21 6.28
C ASN A 44 -1.99 3.36 6.16
N THR A 45 -2.10 2.32 6.99
CA THR A 45 -3.17 1.32 6.85
C THR A 45 -4.56 1.87 7.20
N CYS A 46 -4.68 2.66 8.27
CA CYS A 46 -5.96 3.26 8.68
C CYS A 46 -6.62 4.13 7.58
N PRO A 47 -5.92 5.09 6.95
CA PRO A 47 -6.46 5.84 5.82
C PRO A 47 -6.34 5.11 4.47
N VAL A 48 -5.72 3.92 4.44
CA VAL A 48 -5.51 3.13 3.22
C VAL A 48 -4.68 3.89 2.17
N VAL A 49 -3.54 4.46 2.59
CA VAL A 49 -2.64 5.22 1.71
C VAL A 49 -1.32 4.46 1.51
N LEU A 50 -1.03 4.12 0.26
CA LEU A 50 0.22 3.50 -0.17
C LEU A 50 1.15 4.57 -0.75
N HIS A 51 2.31 4.75 -0.13
CA HIS A 51 3.34 5.67 -0.59
C HIS A 51 4.41 4.91 -1.37
N LEU A 52 4.62 5.30 -2.62
CA LEU A 52 5.59 4.67 -3.51
C LEU A 52 6.80 5.59 -3.72
N PRO A 53 8.04 5.10 -3.52
CA PRO A 53 9.21 5.82 -3.94
C PRO A 53 9.27 5.95 -5.47
N ILE A 54 9.85 7.05 -5.95
CA ILE A 54 10.17 7.24 -7.36
C ILE A 54 11.54 6.62 -7.61
N HIS A 55 11.59 5.60 -8.48
CA HIS A 55 12.82 5.03 -8.99
C HIS A 55 13.05 5.52 -10.42
N THR A 56 14.26 5.98 -10.71
CA THR A 56 14.73 6.37 -12.04
C THR A 56 15.52 5.26 -12.69
#